data_AF-A0A4Q9JX58-F1
#
_entry.id   AF-A0A4Q9JX58-F1
#
_cell.length_a   1.000
_cell.length_b   1.000
_cell.length_c   1.000
_cell.angle_alpha   90.00
_cell.angle_beta   90.00
_cell.angle_gamma   90.00
#
_symmetry.space_group_name_H-M   'P 1'
#
loop_
_entity.id
_entity.type
_entity.pdbx_description
1 polymer ?
#
loop_
_entity_poly.entity_id
_entity_poly.type
_entity_poly.pdbx_seq_one_letter_code
_entity_poly.pdbx_strand_id
1 'polypeptide(L)'
;MIILIIILIVIIFILVFKINNQNKTNKNLKRIILKQIQKEKNKKIKNQFFLEKKKQEEKISEYKKSKEYKLDLVKKCSIFSKDKLMGIGEFLIYKELIFCEDIKNNFIVFPQISLKSFLKDDKEDEVWKAYSDLVVDFLFVIKDFKNKSTKPFAVLEFQGGGHYGDKSDIIQVEKIKKNDEIKKEVILKAKLHFYILEGAQVYQDNSCFIDDLKLKKEIKKISDSLYLKYKDLI
;
A
#
# COMPACT_ATOMS: atom_id res chain seq x y z
N MET A 1 -96.78 -24.75 -22.98
CA MET A 1 -96.11 -23.64 -23.70
C MET A 1 -95.39 -22.67 -22.75
N ILE A 2 -96.04 -22.17 -21.69
CA ILE A 2 -95.45 -21.22 -20.72
C ILE A 2 -94.20 -21.78 -20.01
N ILE A 3 -94.21 -23.05 -19.58
CA ILE A 3 -93.07 -23.69 -18.90
C ILE A 3 -91.82 -23.74 -19.79
N LEU A 4 -91.97 -24.03 -21.08
CA LEU A 4 -90.87 -24.06 -22.04
C LEU A 4 -90.26 -22.66 -22.26
N ILE A 5 -91.08 -21.62 -22.25
CA ILE A 5 -90.63 -20.23 -22.37
C ILE A 5 -89.83 -19.82 -21.13
N ILE A 6 -90.27 -20.20 -19.93
CA ILE A 6 -89.55 -19.94 -18.68
C ILE A 6 -88.18 -20.65 -18.67
N ILE A 7 -88.13 -21.91 -19.09
CA ILE A 7 -86.87 -22.67 -19.19
C ILE A 7 -85.91 -21.99 -20.18
N LEU A 8 -86.41 -21.52 -21.32
CA LEU A 8 -85.59 -20.81 -22.32
C LEU A 8 -85.00 -19.51 -21.77
N ILE A 9 -85.80 -18.72 -21.04
CA ILE A 9 -85.35 -17.47 -20.41
C ILE A 9 -84.26 -17.74 -19.37
N VAL A 10 -84.41 -18.79 -18.56
CA VAL A 10 -83.39 -19.19 -17.56
C VAL A 10 -82.09 -19.61 -18.24
N ILE A 11 -82.16 -20.37 -19.33
CA ILE A 11 -80.98 -20.76 -20.12
C ILE A 11 -80.28 -19.54 -20.71
N ILE A 12 -81.02 -18.60 -21.30
CA ILE A 12 -80.47 -17.34 -21.83
C ILE A 12 -79.80 -16.54 -20.73
N PHE A 13 -80.42 -16.42 -19.55
CA PHE A 13 -79.86 -15.69 -18.42
C PHE A 13 -78.55 -16.32 -17.92
N ILE A 14 -78.49 -17.65 -17.81
CA ILE A 14 -77.26 -18.38 -17.44
C ILE A 14 -76.15 -18.16 -18.47
N LEU A 15 -76.48 -18.20 -19.77
CA LEU A 15 -75.51 -17.94 -20.84
C LEU A 15 -74.97 -16.50 -20.79
N VAL A 16 -75.85 -15.51 -20.65
CA VAL A 16 -75.45 -14.09 -20.53
C VAL A 16 -74.58 -13.88 -19.29
N PHE A 17 -74.93 -14.48 -18.15
CA PHE A 17 -74.14 -14.39 -16.93
C PHE A 17 -72.75 -15.00 -17.10
N LYS A 18 -72.66 -16.16 -17.76
CA LYS A 18 -71.38 -16.84 -18.06
C LYS A 18 -70.50 -16.01 -18.98
N ILE A 19 -71.07 -15.44 -20.05
CA ILE A 19 -70.37 -14.56 -20.99
C ILE A 19 -69.87 -13.30 -20.29
N ASN A 20 -70.69 -12.65 -19.45
CA ASN A 20 -70.30 -11.44 -18.74
C ASN A 20 -69.17 -11.72 -17.73
N ASN A 21 -69.23 -12.86 -17.03
CA ASN A 21 -68.18 -13.25 -16.08
C ASN A 21 -66.86 -13.63 -16.79
N GLN A 22 -66.94 -14.30 -17.95
CA GLN A 22 -65.78 -14.56 -18.81
C GLN A 22 -65.16 -13.25 -19.33
N ASN A 23 -65.97 -12.29 -19.78
CA ASN A 23 -65.51 -10.98 -20.22
C ASN A 23 -64.82 -10.18 -19.09
N LYS A 24 -65.37 -10.23 -17.88
CA LYS A 24 -64.76 -9.60 -16.69
C LYS A 24 -63.42 -10.25 -16.33
N THR A 25 -63.34 -11.57 -16.37
CA THR A 25 -62.11 -12.34 -16.15
C THR A 25 -61.06 -12.02 -17.21
N ASN A 26 -61.43 -11.98 -18.49
CA ASN A 26 -60.55 -11.62 -19.60
C ASN A 26 -60.02 -10.19 -19.50
N LYS A 27 -60.86 -9.23 -19.08
CA LYS A 27 -60.45 -7.83 -18.85
C LYS A 27 -59.45 -7.72 -17.70
N ASN A 28 -59.64 -8.47 -16.62
CA ASN A 28 -58.70 -8.53 -15.51
C ASN A 28 -57.37 -9.18 -15.91
N LEU A 29 -57.41 -10.29 -16.67
CA LEU A 29 -56.20 -10.96 -17.17
C LEU A 29 -55.38 -10.04 -18.07
N LYS A 30 -56.02 -9.32 -19.02
CA LYS A 30 -55.36 -8.32 -19.87
C LYS A 30 -54.68 -7.21 -19.05
N ARG A 31 -55.32 -6.72 -17.98
CA ARG A 31 -54.73 -5.72 -17.07
C ARG A 31 -53.50 -6.25 -16.33
N ILE A 32 -53.53 -7.50 -15.88
CA ILE A 32 -52.39 -8.13 -15.19
C ILE A 32 -51.21 -8.28 -16.16
N ILE A 33 -51.46 -8.77 -17.38
CA ILE A 33 -50.45 -8.91 -18.43
C ILE A 33 -49.82 -7.55 -18.76
N LEU A 34 -50.63 -6.50 -18.95
CA LEU A 34 -50.13 -5.15 -19.22
C LEU A 34 -49.24 -4.62 -18.08
N LYS A 35 -49.64 -4.82 -16.82
CA LYS A 35 -48.83 -4.44 -15.64
C LYS A 35 -47.50 -5.19 -15.59
N GLN A 36 -47.48 -6.49 -15.92
CA GLN A 36 -46.26 -7.28 -15.99
C GLN A 36 -45.32 -6.78 -17.09
N ILE A 37 -45.84 -6.55 -18.30
CA ILE A 37 -45.07 -5.98 -19.42
C ILE A 37 -44.46 -4.63 -19.03
N GLN A 38 -45.23 -3.76 -18.38
CA GLN A 38 -44.74 -2.45 -17.95
C GLN A 38 -43.68 -2.55 -16.84
N LYS A 39 -43.84 -3.48 -15.89
CA LYS A 39 -42.84 -3.77 -14.86
C LYS A 39 -41.52 -4.27 -15.46
N GLU A 40 -41.59 -5.17 -16.45
CA GLU A 40 -40.42 -5.67 -17.16
C GLU A 40 -39.71 -4.57 -17.98
N LYS A 41 -40.47 -3.73 -18.69
CA LYS A 41 -39.92 -2.56 -19.40
C LYS A 41 -39.19 -1.64 -18.43
N ASN A 42 -39.80 -1.31 -17.29
CA ASN A 42 -39.17 -0.45 -16.27
C ASN A 42 -37.91 -1.09 -15.67
N LYS A 43 -37.91 -2.42 -15.45
CA LYS A 43 -36.72 -3.14 -14.98
C LYS A 43 -35.58 -3.08 -16.00
N LYS A 44 -35.89 -3.26 -17.29
CA LYS A 44 -34.91 -3.15 -18.39
C LYS A 44 -34.29 -1.74 -18.46
N ILE A 45 -35.12 -0.70 -18.39
CA ILE A 45 -34.66 0.71 -18.40
C ILE A 45 -33.75 0.99 -17.19
N LYS A 46 -34.16 0.59 -15.98
CA LYS A 46 -33.33 0.78 -14.77
C LYS A 46 -31.99 0.04 -14.88
N ASN A 47 -32.00 -1.19 -15.39
CA ASN A 47 -30.77 -1.95 -15.60
C ASN A 47 -29.84 -1.29 -16.63
N GLN A 48 -30.40 -0.77 -17.73
CA GLN A 48 -29.63 -0.06 -18.74
C GLN A 48 -28.96 1.20 -18.16
N PHE A 49 -29.73 2.02 -17.42
CA PHE A 49 -29.20 3.21 -16.76
C PHE A 49 -28.07 2.86 -15.76
N PHE A 50 -28.24 1.79 -14.98
CA PHE A 50 -27.21 1.32 -14.05
C PHE A 50 -25.92 0.88 -14.79
N LEU A 51 -26.06 0.14 -15.89
CA LEU A 51 -24.92 -0.29 -16.70
C LEU A 51 -24.19 0.89 -17.35
N GLU A 52 -24.92 1.88 -17.86
CA GLU A 52 -24.35 3.10 -18.43
C GLU A 52 -23.58 3.90 -17.38
N LYS A 53 -24.15 4.05 -16.18
CA LYS A 53 -23.47 4.70 -15.06
C LYS A 53 -22.18 3.98 -14.69
N LYS A 54 -22.22 2.65 -14.58
CA LYS A 54 -21.04 1.83 -14.27
C LYS A 54 -19.94 2.00 -15.34
N LYS A 55 -20.31 2.01 -16.62
CA LYS A 55 -19.36 2.26 -17.73
C LYS A 55 -18.73 3.65 -17.66
N GLN A 56 -19.50 4.67 -17.27
CA GLN A 56 -18.96 6.02 -17.09
C GLN A 56 -17.98 6.07 -15.91
N GLU A 57 -18.33 5.45 -14.79
CA GLU A 57 -17.45 5.34 -13.62
C GLU A 57 -16.14 4.60 -13.96
N GLU A 58 -16.21 3.52 -14.74
CA GLU A 58 -15.04 2.78 -15.24
C GLU A 58 -14.16 3.66 -16.14
N LYS A 59 -14.74 4.38 -17.11
CA LYS A 59 -13.99 5.30 -17.98
C LYS A 59 -13.31 6.43 -17.21
N ILE A 60 -13.99 7.01 -16.22
CA ILE A 60 -13.41 8.04 -15.35
C ILE A 60 -12.28 7.44 -14.51
N SER A 61 -12.46 6.23 -13.98
CA SER A 61 -11.45 5.51 -13.23
C SER A 61 -10.20 5.21 -14.06
N GLU A 62 -10.37 4.78 -15.31
CA GLU A 62 -9.28 4.58 -16.26
C GLU A 62 -8.56 5.88 -16.60
N TYR A 63 -9.30 6.96 -16.89
CA TYR A 63 -8.71 8.27 -17.16
C TYR A 63 -7.89 8.77 -15.96
N LYS A 64 -8.37 8.57 -14.73
CA LYS A 64 -7.61 8.92 -13.51
C LYS A 64 -6.31 8.13 -13.35
N LYS A 65 -6.16 6.98 -14.01
CA LYS A 65 -4.92 6.19 -14.04
C LYS A 65 -3.94 6.66 -15.12
N SER A 66 -4.40 7.42 -16.11
CA SER A 66 -3.60 7.91 -17.23
C SER A 66 -2.45 8.82 -16.79
N LYS A 67 -1.40 8.90 -17.61
CA LYS A 67 -0.26 9.79 -17.34
C LYS A 67 -0.65 11.25 -17.54
N GLU A 68 -1.54 11.52 -18.49
CA GLU A 68 -2.06 12.83 -18.84
C GLU A 68 -2.78 13.46 -17.64
N TYR A 69 -3.66 12.70 -16.99
CA TYR A 69 -4.35 13.14 -15.78
C TYR A 69 -3.37 13.41 -14.62
N LYS A 70 -2.42 12.50 -14.39
CA LYS A 70 -1.39 12.69 -13.34
C LYS A 70 -0.54 13.93 -13.58
N LEU A 71 -0.15 14.19 -14.83
CA LEU A 71 0.61 15.37 -15.22
C LEU A 71 -0.18 16.65 -14.99
N ASP A 72 -1.47 16.66 -15.33
CA ASP A 72 -2.35 17.80 -15.08
C ASP A 72 -2.47 18.12 -13.57
N LEU A 73 -2.56 17.09 -12.72
CA LEU A 73 -2.55 17.28 -11.26
C LEU A 73 -1.25 17.92 -10.77
N VAL A 74 -0.10 17.43 -11.25
CA VAL A 74 1.21 17.99 -10.87
C VAL A 74 1.32 19.45 -11.29
N LYS A 75 0.89 19.79 -12.51
CA LYS A 75 0.92 21.17 -13.03
C LYS A 75 0.05 22.15 -12.23
N LYS A 76 -1.05 21.67 -11.65
CA LYS A 76 -2.00 22.47 -10.86
C LYS A 76 -1.63 22.59 -9.38
N CYS A 77 -0.71 21.77 -8.90
CA CYS A 77 -0.32 21.70 -7.50
C CYS A 77 0.90 22.58 -7.21
N SER A 78 0.93 23.21 -6.04
CA SER A 78 2.15 23.80 -5.48
C SER A 78 2.93 22.72 -4.73
N ILE A 79 4.10 22.35 -5.26
CA ILE A 79 5.00 21.36 -4.64
C ILE A 79 6.17 22.11 -4.01
N PHE A 80 6.45 21.83 -2.74
CA PHE A 80 7.54 22.45 -1.98
C PHE A 80 8.56 21.40 -1.53
N SER A 81 9.83 21.80 -1.46
CA SER A 81 10.88 21.00 -0.83
C SER A 81 10.71 20.98 0.69
N LYS A 82 11.04 19.84 1.31
CA LYS A 82 11.10 19.72 2.76
C LYS A 82 12.48 20.15 3.26
N ASP A 83 12.54 21.04 4.25
CA ASP A 83 13.80 21.57 4.79
C ASP A 83 14.53 20.60 5.74
N LYS A 84 13.84 19.57 6.24
CA LYS A 84 14.38 18.57 7.17
C LYS A 84 14.13 17.16 6.66
N LEU A 85 15.04 16.69 5.81
CA LEU A 85 14.96 15.34 5.23
C LEU A 85 15.21 14.26 6.29
N MET A 86 16.09 14.54 7.24
CA MET A 86 16.59 13.58 8.24
C MET A 86 16.44 14.12 9.67
N GLY A 87 16.28 13.22 10.64
CA GLY A 87 16.33 13.60 12.05
C GLY A 87 17.73 14.12 12.42
N ILE A 88 17.84 14.98 13.44
CA ILE A 88 19.15 15.53 13.84
C ILE A 88 20.13 14.44 14.28
N GLY A 89 19.64 13.39 14.97
CA GLY A 89 20.48 12.27 15.42
C GLY A 89 21.03 11.45 14.24
N GLU A 90 20.16 11.04 13.34
CA GLU A 90 20.53 10.39 12.08
C GLU A 90 21.51 11.25 11.26
N PHE A 91 21.33 12.57 11.21
CA PHE A 91 22.22 13.47 10.48
C PHE A 91 23.62 13.51 11.08
N LEU A 92 23.73 13.54 12.41
CA LEU A 92 25.01 13.49 13.11
C LEU A 92 25.72 12.14 12.87
N ILE A 93 24.96 11.03 12.89
CA ILE A 93 25.49 9.70 12.57
C ILE A 93 25.98 9.66 11.12
N TYR A 94 25.17 10.13 10.17
CA TYR A 94 25.54 10.20 8.76
C TYR A 94 26.84 10.98 8.56
N LYS A 95 26.95 12.15 9.18
CA LYS A 95 28.15 12.98 9.16
C LYS A 95 29.36 12.18 9.65
N GLU A 96 29.27 11.52 10.80
CA GLU A 96 30.39 10.75 11.33
C GLU A 96 30.76 9.55 10.43
N LEU A 97 29.77 8.87 9.84
CA LEU A 97 30.00 7.77 8.90
C LEU A 97 30.79 8.21 7.66
N ILE A 98 30.41 9.33 7.03
CA ILE A 98 31.05 9.78 5.78
C ILE A 98 32.42 10.42 5.99
N PHE A 99 32.72 10.89 7.21
CA PHE A 99 34.01 11.46 7.57
C PHE A 99 34.94 10.46 8.28
N CYS A 100 34.46 9.26 8.63
CA CYS A 100 35.33 8.17 9.07
C CYS A 100 36.18 7.67 7.90
N GLU A 101 37.50 7.84 7.97
CA GLU A 101 38.41 7.65 6.83
C GLU A 101 38.35 6.22 6.26
N ASP A 102 38.28 5.20 7.11
CA ASP A 102 38.15 3.80 6.71
C ASP A 102 36.84 3.53 5.97
N ILE A 103 35.72 4.11 6.43
CA ILE A 103 34.43 3.99 5.76
C ILE A 103 34.47 4.74 4.43
N LYS A 104 34.91 6.00 4.46
CA LYS A 104 35.01 6.89 3.30
C LYS A 104 35.85 6.29 2.18
N ASN A 105 36.95 5.61 2.50
CA ASN A 105 37.85 5.05 1.49
C ASN A 105 37.28 3.77 0.83
N ASN A 106 36.55 2.94 1.58
CA ASN A 106 36.15 1.61 1.11
C ASN A 106 34.65 1.50 0.72
N PHE A 107 33.80 2.38 1.25
CA PHE A 107 32.35 2.29 1.11
C PHE A 107 31.71 3.60 0.63
N ILE A 108 30.58 3.46 -0.07
CA ILE A 108 29.58 4.52 -0.27
C ILE A 108 28.51 4.32 0.79
N VAL A 109 28.07 5.41 1.44
CA VAL A 109 27.00 5.39 2.44
C VAL A 109 25.76 6.05 1.85
N PHE A 110 24.67 5.29 1.73
CA PHE A 110 23.36 5.81 1.34
C PHE A 110 22.46 5.94 2.57
N PRO A 111 22.07 7.17 2.96
CA PRO A 111 21.10 7.37 4.04
C PRO A 111 19.66 7.16 3.56
N GLN A 112 18.78 6.70 4.45
CA GLN A 112 17.32 6.60 4.27
C GLN A 112 16.91 5.96 2.94
N ILE A 113 17.39 4.74 2.69
CA ILE A 113 17.18 4.02 1.43
C ILE A 113 16.17 2.88 1.60
N SER A 114 15.19 2.79 0.68
CA SER A 114 14.24 1.68 0.69
C SER A 114 14.89 0.35 0.30
N LEU A 115 14.45 -0.74 0.91
CA LEU A 115 14.93 -2.10 0.63
C LEU A 115 14.82 -2.46 -0.86
N LYS A 116 13.75 -2.05 -1.54
CA LYS A 116 13.59 -2.27 -3.00
C LYS A 116 14.66 -1.64 -3.87
N SER A 117 15.40 -0.66 -3.36
CA SER A 117 16.45 0.02 -4.13
C SER A 117 17.71 -0.81 -4.27
N PHE A 118 17.93 -1.80 -3.39
CA PHE A 118 19.16 -2.59 -3.37
C PHE A 118 18.95 -4.10 -3.18
N LEU A 119 17.71 -4.52 -2.95
CA LEU A 119 17.30 -5.92 -2.97
C LEU A 119 16.44 -6.19 -4.20
N LYS A 120 16.34 -7.47 -4.57
CA LYS A 120 15.48 -7.93 -5.65
C LYS A 120 14.80 -9.22 -5.25
N ASP A 121 13.58 -9.39 -5.75
CA ASP A 121 12.85 -10.65 -5.75
C ASP A 121 12.39 -10.92 -7.19
N ASP A 122 12.67 -12.12 -7.71
CA ASP A 122 12.39 -12.44 -9.11
C ASP A 122 10.88 -12.52 -9.40
N LYS A 123 10.02 -12.63 -8.38
CA LYS A 123 8.56 -12.80 -8.54
C LYS A 123 7.73 -11.57 -8.22
N GLU A 124 8.29 -10.57 -7.53
CA GLU A 124 7.59 -9.38 -7.02
C GLU A 124 6.22 -9.71 -6.36
N ASP A 125 6.18 -10.80 -5.60
CA ASP A 125 4.96 -11.37 -5.03
C ASP A 125 4.56 -10.75 -3.67
N GLU A 126 3.70 -11.41 -2.90
CA GLU A 126 3.30 -10.94 -1.57
C GLU A 126 4.49 -10.78 -0.61
N VAL A 127 5.54 -11.59 -0.77
CA VAL A 127 6.77 -11.48 0.03
C VAL A 127 7.50 -10.19 -0.31
N TRP A 128 7.64 -9.87 -1.61
CA TRP A 128 8.24 -8.60 -2.05
C TRP A 128 7.50 -7.38 -1.49
N LYS A 129 6.16 -7.41 -1.52
CA LYS A 129 5.33 -6.34 -0.97
C LYS A 129 5.48 -6.17 0.55
N ALA A 130 5.84 -7.23 1.27
CA ALA A 130 5.99 -7.18 2.73
C ALA A 130 7.19 -6.33 3.18
N TYR A 131 8.23 -6.19 2.35
CA TYR A 131 9.46 -5.49 2.76
C TYR A 131 9.94 -4.39 1.80
N SER A 132 9.53 -4.40 0.53
CA SER A 132 10.09 -3.53 -0.52
C SER A 132 10.10 -2.04 -0.18
N ASP A 133 9.04 -1.54 0.45
CA ASP A 133 8.91 -0.13 0.82
C ASP A 133 9.47 0.20 2.22
N LEU A 134 9.95 -0.78 2.98
CA LEU A 134 10.64 -0.51 4.23
C LEU A 134 11.97 0.20 3.95
N VAL A 135 12.33 1.13 4.82
CA VAL A 135 13.52 1.98 4.69
C VAL A 135 14.51 1.61 5.77
N VAL A 136 15.78 1.53 5.39
CA VAL A 136 16.91 1.39 6.31
C VAL A 136 17.60 2.73 6.48
N ASP A 137 18.18 2.96 7.67
CA ASP A 137 18.79 4.26 7.98
C ASP A 137 20.06 4.49 7.17
N PHE A 138 20.95 3.49 7.08
CA PHE A 138 22.19 3.59 6.32
C PHE A 138 22.53 2.27 5.60
N LEU A 139 22.82 2.35 4.31
CA LEU A 139 23.37 1.26 3.51
C LEU A 139 24.84 1.53 3.18
N PHE A 140 25.71 0.57 3.48
CA PHE A 140 27.10 0.53 3.03
C PHE A 140 27.22 -0.27 1.74
N VAL A 141 27.85 0.34 0.74
CA VAL A 141 28.06 -0.25 -0.58
C VAL A 141 29.56 -0.27 -0.87
N ILE A 142 30.11 -1.42 -1.22
CA ILE A 142 31.53 -1.57 -1.56
C ILE A 142 31.84 -0.75 -2.82
N LYS A 143 32.98 -0.04 -2.77
CA LYS A 143 33.61 0.60 -3.94
C LYS A 143 34.63 -0.36 -4.55
N ASP A 144 34.21 -1.14 -5.55
CA ASP A 144 35.16 -1.96 -6.30
C ASP A 144 35.67 -1.19 -7.51
N PHE A 145 36.74 -0.40 -7.30
CA PHE A 145 37.38 0.36 -8.36
C PHE A 145 38.05 -0.54 -9.40
N LYS A 146 38.45 -1.76 -9.02
CA LYS A 146 39.16 -2.69 -9.91
C LYS A 146 38.21 -3.25 -10.96
N ASN A 147 37.02 -3.66 -10.54
CA ASN A 147 35.97 -4.18 -11.42
C ASN A 147 34.94 -3.12 -11.85
N LYS A 148 35.13 -1.85 -11.46
CA LYS A 148 34.22 -0.73 -11.72
C LYS A 148 32.77 -1.05 -11.32
N SER A 149 32.61 -1.70 -10.17
CA SER A 149 31.32 -2.19 -9.71
C SER A 149 31.01 -1.70 -8.30
N THR A 150 29.72 -1.73 -7.96
CA THR A 150 29.23 -1.45 -6.62
C THR A 150 28.37 -2.61 -6.15
N LYS A 151 28.43 -2.93 -4.86
CA LYS A 151 27.64 -4.01 -4.29
C LYS A 151 27.18 -3.65 -2.88
N PRO A 152 25.88 -3.83 -2.56
CA PRO A 152 25.39 -3.76 -1.19
C PRO A 152 26.20 -4.69 -0.28
N PHE A 153 26.60 -4.21 0.89
CA PHE A 153 27.48 -4.95 1.79
C PHE A 153 26.94 -5.05 3.21
N ALA A 154 26.50 -3.93 3.77
CA ALA A 154 26.00 -3.88 5.12
C ALA A 154 24.91 -2.82 5.29
N VAL A 155 24.07 -2.99 6.30
CA VAL A 155 23.08 -2.04 6.76
C VAL A 155 23.36 -1.68 8.21
N LEU A 156 23.16 -0.41 8.55
CA LEU A 156 23.12 0.10 9.92
C LEU A 156 21.78 0.76 10.19
N GLU A 157 21.12 0.32 11.26
CA GLU A 157 19.91 0.91 11.83
C GLU A 157 20.26 1.66 13.12
N PHE A 158 19.63 2.82 13.35
CA PHE A 158 19.78 3.63 14.56
C PHE A 158 18.52 3.56 15.41
N GLN A 159 18.62 2.92 16.58
CA GLN A 159 17.51 2.83 17.53
C GLN A 159 17.64 3.93 18.59
N GLY A 160 17.21 5.14 18.24
CA GLY A 160 17.19 6.28 19.15
C GLY A 160 16.12 6.21 20.25
N GLY A 161 16.16 7.13 21.22
CA GLY A 161 15.24 7.19 22.35
C GLY A 161 13.76 7.38 21.96
N GLY A 162 13.50 7.96 20.79
CA GLY A 162 12.17 8.09 20.19
C GLY A 162 11.83 7.06 19.12
N HIS A 163 12.67 6.02 18.91
CA HIS A 163 12.53 5.06 17.82
C HIS A 163 11.16 4.36 17.80
N TYR A 164 10.68 3.96 18.98
CA TYR A 164 9.36 3.32 19.12
C TYR A 164 8.20 4.30 19.29
N GLY A 165 8.44 5.61 19.17
CA GLY A 165 7.40 6.64 19.33
C GLY A 165 6.89 6.78 20.76
N ASP A 166 5.63 7.16 20.89
CA ASP A 166 4.96 7.21 22.18
C ASP A 166 4.69 5.78 22.67
N LYS A 167 5.31 5.41 23.80
CA LYS A 167 5.14 4.08 24.40
C LYS A 167 3.70 3.79 24.84
N SER A 168 2.85 4.82 24.95
CA SER A 168 1.43 4.66 25.20
C SER A 168 0.66 4.14 23.96
N ASP A 169 1.19 4.36 22.75
CA ASP A 169 0.64 3.81 21.50
C ASP A 169 1.26 2.43 21.22
N ILE A 170 0.76 1.43 21.93
CA ILE A 170 1.21 0.03 21.84
C ILE A 170 1.12 -0.49 20.40
N ILE A 171 0.10 -0.09 19.64
CA ILE A 171 -0.12 -0.55 18.26
C ILE A 171 1.00 -0.04 17.35
N GLN A 172 1.36 1.25 17.47
CA GLN A 172 2.48 1.83 16.72
C GLN A 172 3.81 1.17 17.11
N VAL A 173 4.06 0.99 18.41
CA VAL A 173 5.27 0.35 18.92
C VAL A 173 5.43 -1.07 18.34
N GLU A 174 4.37 -1.88 18.38
CA GLU A 174 4.40 -3.24 17.83
C GLU A 174 4.64 -3.25 16.31
N LYS A 175 4.05 -2.29 15.59
CA LYS A 175 4.27 -2.16 14.15
C LYS A 175 5.73 -1.85 13.83
N ILE A 176 6.35 -0.94 14.58
CA ILE A 176 7.77 -0.58 14.40
C ILE A 176 8.66 -1.80 14.67
N LYS A 177 8.42 -2.51 15.77
CA LYS A 177 9.16 -3.75 16.10
C LYS A 177 9.05 -4.80 15.00
N LYS A 178 7.84 -5.06 14.49
CA LYS A 178 7.63 -6.01 13.39
C LYS A 178 8.36 -5.58 12.12
N ASN A 179 8.35 -4.28 11.80
CA ASN A 179 9.10 -3.77 10.66
C ASN A 179 10.62 -3.95 10.85
N ASP A 180 11.15 -3.72 12.04
CA ASP A 180 12.57 -3.93 12.35
C ASP A 180 12.98 -5.40 12.23
N GLU A 181 12.12 -6.31 12.70
CA GLU A 181 12.31 -7.76 12.53
C GLU A 181 12.30 -8.15 11.05
N ILE A 182 11.34 -7.66 10.26
CA ILE A 182 11.29 -7.90 8.81
C ILE A 182 12.56 -7.39 8.13
N LYS A 183 12.99 -6.15 8.44
CA LYS A 183 14.23 -5.58 7.90
C LYS A 183 15.41 -6.50 8.21
N LYS A 184 15.60 -6.87 9.47
CA LYS A 184 16.69 -7.75 9.89
C LYS A 184 16.68 -9.08 9.13
N GLU A 185 15.54 -9.77 9.10
CA GLU A 185 15.39 -11.07 8.43
C GLU A 185 15.72 -10.97 6.93
N VAL A 186 15.21 -9.94 6.26
CA VAL A 186 15.44 -9.74 4.83
C VAL A 186 16.90 -9.41 4.52
N ILE A 187 17.55 -8.55 5.31
CA ILE A 187 18.98 -8.22 5.16
C ILE A 187 19.85 -9.46 5.37
N LEU A 188 19.57 -10.26 6.39
CA LEU A 188 20.31 -11.50 6.65
C LEU A 188 20.10 -12.54 5.54
N LYS A 189 18.88 -12.68 5.02
CA LYS A 189 18.58 -13.55 3.87
C LYS A 189 19.30 -13.09 2.61
N ALA A 190 19.46 -11.79 2.42
CA ALA A 190 20.26 -11.20 1.34
C ALA A 190 21.78 -11.38 1.53
N LYS A 191 22.21 -12.03 2.62
CA LYS A 191 23.62 -12.24 3.00
C LYS A 191 24.40 -10.93 3.17
N LEU A 192 23.73 -9.90 3.66
CA LEU A 192 24.32 -8.63 4.02
C LEU A 192 24.58 -8.59 5.53
N HIS A 193 25.56 -7.78 5.95
CA HIS A 193 25.78 -7.55 7.38
C HIS A 193 24.74 -6.57 7.94
N PHE A 194 24.26 -6.84 9.15
CA PHE A 194 23.27 -6.00 9.82
C PHE A 194 23.83 -5.50 11.14
N TYR A 195 23.82 -4.19 11.33
CA TYR A 195 24.30 -3.50 12.52
C TYR A 195 23.17 -2.67 13.13
N ILE A 196 23.16 -2.59 14.46
CA ILE A 196 22.29 -1.68 15.21
C ILE A 196 23.18 -0.77 16.03
N LEU A 197 22.94 0.54 15.94
CA LEU A 197 23.46 1.54 16.86
C LEU A 197 22.35 1.95 17.81
N GLU A 198 22.48 1.56 19.07
CA GLU A 198 21.51 1.89 20.10
C GLU A 198 21.78 3.32 20.60
N GLY A 199 20.72 4.11 20.79
CA GLY A 199 20.83 5.46 21.34
C GLY A 199 21.59 5.49 22.67
N ALA A 200 21.36 4.50 23.53
CA ALA A 200 22.04 4.35 24.82
C ALA A 200 23.58 4.26 24.70
N GLN A 201 24.12 3.83 23.56
CA GLN A 201 25.56 3.74 23.34
C GLN A 201 26.19 5.09 22.99
N VAL A 202 25.41 6.01 22.43
CA VAL A 202 25.91 7.27 21.87
C VAL A 202 25.33 8.51 22.53
N TYR A 203 24.37 8.38 23.44
CA TYR A 203 23.79 9.53 24.14
C TYR A 203 24.65 10.02 25.30
N GLN A 204 24.54 11.32 25.56
CA GLN A 204 25.02 11.91 26.82
C GLN A 204 24.21 11.34 27.99
N ASP A 205 24.84 11.24 29.15
CA ASP A 205 24.22 10.62 30.32
C ASP A 205 22.91 11.33 30.69
N ASN A 206 21.85 10.54 30.93
CA ASN A 206 20.50 11.03 31.23
C ASN A 206 19.87 11.95 30.16
N SER A 207 20.28 11.82 28.89
CA SER A 207 19.72 12.59 27.77
C SER A 207 19.37 11.72 26.57
N CYS A 208 18.69 12.32 25.58
CA CYS A 208 18.51 11.75 24.24
C CYS A 208 19.35 12.50 23.18
N PHE A 209 20.35 13.27 23.63
CA PHE A 209 21.26 13.99 22.74
C PHE A 209 22.51 13.17 22.51
N ILE A 210 22.98 13.16 21.26
CA ILE A 210 24.21 12.47 20.88
C ILE A 210 25.42 13.15 21.54
N ASP A 211 26.29 12.33 22.12
CA ASP A 211 27.63 12.67 22.55
C ASP A 211 28.61 12.36 21.41
N ASP A 212 29.28 13.40 20.90
CA ASP A 212 30.19 13.27 19.75
C ASP A 212 31.35 12.30 19.98
N LEU A 213 31.87 12.21 21.22
CA LEU A 213 32.99 11.31 21.54
C LEU A 213 32.51 9.86 21.61
N LYS A 214 31.33 9.62 22.21
CA LYS A 214 30.72 8.28 22.22
C LYS A 214 30.36 7.85 20.80
N LEU A 215 29.76 8.74 19.99
CA LEU A 215 29.44 8.46 18.59
C LEU A 215 30.70 8.06 17.81
N LYS A 216 31.76 8.87 17.86
CA LYS A 216 33.05 8.56 17.22
C LYS A 216 33.57 7.17 17.58
N LYS A 217 33.53 6.83 18.87
CA LYS A 217 33.97 5.52 19.35
C LYS A 217 33.15 4.38 18.78
N GLU A 218 31.82 4.49 18.76
CA GLU A 218 30.95 3.44 18.22
C GLU A 218 31.05 3.33 16.70
N ILE A 219 31.14 4.45 15.98
CA ILE A 219 31.39 4.44 14.52
C ILE A 219 32.74 3.80 14.21
N LYS A 220 33.78 4.06 15.00
CA LYS A 220 35.08 3.39 14.81
C LYS A 220 34.98 1.87 14.97
N LYS A 221 34.24 1.37 15.98
CA LYS A 221 34.02 -0.08 16.13
C LYS A 221 33.27 -0.69 14.94
N ILE A 222 32.22 -0.01 14.45
CA ILE A 222 31.48 -0.45 13.27
C ILE A 222 32.41 -0.47 12.06
N SER A 223 33.20 0.58 11.86
CA SER A 223 34.19 0.69 10.79
C SER A 223 35.20 -0.45 10.82
N ASP A 224 35.79 -0.74 11.97
CA ASP A 224 36.77 -1.82 12.12
C ASP A 224 36.14 -3.19 11.81
N SER A 225 34.88 -3.40 12.24
CA SER A 225 34.12 -4.62 11.91
C SER A 225 33.82 -4.75 10.42
N LEU A 226 33.41 -3.65 9.77
CA LEU A 226 33.15 -3.60 8.33
C LEU A 226 34.43 -3.92 7.54
N TYR A 227 35.55 -3.30 7.93
CA TYR A 227 36.83 -3.48 7.27
C TYR A 227 37.35 -4.92 7.38
N LEU A 228 37.23 -5.55 8.56
CA LEU A 228 37.64 -6.94 8.77
C LEU A 228 36.89 -7.87 7.80
N LYS A 229 35.56 -7.75 7.75
CA LYS A 229 34.71 -8.56 6.86
C LYS A 229 34.93 -8.27 5.38
N TYR A 230 35.28 -7.04 5.04
CA TYR A 230 35.60 -6.64 3.67
C TYR A 230 36.92 -7.25 3.21
N LYS A 231 37.93 -7.30 4.10
CA LYS A 231 39.22 -7.93 3.80
C LYS A 231 39.08 -9.42 3.48
N ASP A 232 38.16 -10.13 4.12
CA ASP A 232 37.91 -11.55 3.85
C ASP A 232 37.29 -11.82 2.47
N LEU A 233 36.86 -10.78 1.75
CA LEU A 233 36.23 -10.87 0.41
C LEU A 233 37.18 -10.56 -0.75
N ILE A 234 38.37 -10.02 -0.50
CA ILE A 234 39.37 -9.61 -1.52
C ILE A 234 40.61 -10.47 -1.40
#